data_AF-R7TH65-F1
#
_entry.id   AF-R7TH65-F1
#
_cell.length_a   1.000
_cell.length_b   1.000
_cell.length_c   1.000
_cell.angle_alpha   90.00
_cell.angle_beta   90.00
_cell.angle_gamma   90.00
#
_symmetry.space_group_name_H-M   'P 1'
#
loop_
_entity.id
_entity.type
_entity.pdbx_description
1 polymer ?
#
loop_
_entity_poly.entity_id
_entity_poly.type
_entity_poly.pdbx_seq_one_letter_code
_entity_poly.pdbx_strand_id
1 'polypeptide(L)'
;MYGGCGGNANNFDALSTCQEQCIAPVECPEVMCMMFCETGFMKDANGCDMCKCNEPVDECSEVMCAMFCENGFKKDENGCDICQCAEPECPEVMCMMDCEHGFLQDDNGCDICKCAPAPCEPVRCRMYCEYGWAKNDNGCEVCECYDPCSVSPLAYLSILRIQLGQ
;
A
#
# COMPACT_ATOMS: atom_id res chain seq x y z
N MET A 1 50.11 13.49 -25.41
CA MET A 1 50.40 14.83 -25.92
C MET A 1 49.12 15.41 -26.51
N TYR A 2 48.45 16.28 -25.75
CA TYR A 2 47.25 17.01 -26.18
C TYR A 2 47.66 18.44 -26.55
N GLY A 3 47.31 18.91 -27.75
CA GLY A 3 47.64 20.25 -28.23
C GLY A 3 46.74 20.72 -29.37
N GLY A 4 46.42 22.01 -29.39
CA GLY A 4 45.58 22.70 -30.39
C GLY A 4 46.34 23.77 -31.19
N CYS A 5 45.82 24.11 -32.38
CA CYS A 5 46.48 24.91 -33.43
C CYS A 5 46.78 26.36 -33.00
N GLY A 6 48.06 26.79 -33.04
CA GLY A 6 48.42 28.18 -32.73
C GLY A 6 49.75 28.46 -32.01
N GLY A 7 50.73 27.55 -32.00
CA GLY A 7 52.15 27.92 -31.87
C GLY A 7 52.66 28.57 -30.57
N ASN A 8 52.09 28.25 -29.41
CA ASN A 8 52.77 28.40 -28.11
C ASN A 8 52.83 27.05 -27.38
N ALA A 9 53.52 26.98 -26.23
CA ALA A 9 53.94 25.75 -25.53
C ALA A 9 52.79 24.89 -24.92
N ASN A 10 51.71 24.68 -25.65
CA ASN A 10 50.52 23.93 -25.25
C ASN A 10 50.66 22.41 -25.53
N ASN A 11 51.75 21.79 -25.08
CA ASN A 11 51.93 20.34 -25.18
C ASN A 11 51.84 19.71 -23.80
N PHE A 12 50.66 19.19 -23.47
CA PHE A 12 50.41 18.61 -22.15
C PHE A 12 50.42 17.08 -22.22
N ASP A 13 51.02 16.45 -21.21
CA ASP A 13 51.12 15.00 -21.10
C ASP A 13 49.80 14.34 -20.67
N ALA A 14 48.90 15.13 -20.06
CA ALA A 14 47.56 14.72 -19.65
C ALA A 14 46.48 15.69 -20.14
N LEU A 15 45.30 15.15 -20.46
CA LEU A 15 44.14 15.92 -20.90
C LEU A 15 43.68 16.91 -19.83
N SER A 16 43.70 16.51 -18.55
CA SER A 16 43.31 17.36 -17.43
C SER A 16 44.18 18.62 -17.33
N THR A 17 45.50 18.48 -17.48
CA THR A 17 46.43 19.63 -17.46
C THR A 17 46.20 20.57 -18.65
N CYS A 18 45.87 20.03 -19.82
CA CYS A 18 45.46 20.84 -20.97
C CYS A 18 44.15 21.59 -20.68
N GLN A 19 43.19 20.94 -20.04
CA GLN A 19 41.89 21.52 -19.71
C GLN A 19 42.01 22.62 -18.65
N GLU A 20 42.80 22.41 -17.60
CA GLU A 20 43.05 23.43 -16.56
C GLU A 20 43.69 24.72 -17.12
N GLN A 21 44.55 24.58 -18.13
CA GLN A 21 45.26 25.72 -18.74
C GLN A 21 44.44 26.41 -19.85
N CYS A 22 43.62 25.67 -20.58
CA CYS A 22 42.87 26.18 -21.73
C CYS A 22 41.41 26.55 -21.43
N ILE A 23 40.78 25.92 -20.44
CA ILE A 23 39.40 26.21 -20.05
C ILE A 23 39.48 27.24 -18.94
N ALA A 24 39.11 28.49 -19.26
CA ALA A 24 38.97 29.52 -18.25
C ALA A 24 37.97 29.05 -17.18
N PRO A 25 38.22 29.33 -15.89
CA PRO A 25 37.24 29.05 -14.85
C PRO A 25 35.92 29.74 -15.21
N VAL A 26 34.81 29.00 -15.10
CA VAL A 26 33.49 29.56 -15.36
C VAL A 26 33.16 30.50 -14.20
N GLU A 27 33.21 31.80 -14.48
CA GLU A 27 32.76 32.84 -13.55
C GLU A 27 31.26 33.03 -13.74
N CYS A 28 30.46 32.65 -12.74
CA CYS A 28 29.02 32.87 -12.78
C CYS A 28 28.68 34.27 -12.26
N PRO A 29 27.82 35.03 -12.97
CA PRO A 29 27.34 36.29 -12.46
C PRO A 29 26.53 36.07 -11.18
N GLU A 30 26.62 37.01 -10.24
CA GLU A 30 25.81 36.98 -9.03
C GLU A 30 24.35 37.29 -9.40
N VAL A 31 23.55 36.25 -9.63
CA VAL A 31 22.14 36.38 -10.00
C VAL A 31 21.28 36.27 -8.75
N MET A 32 20.69 37.38 -8.31
CA MET A 32 19.70 37.38 -7.24
C MET A 32 18.30 37.09 -7.80
N CYS A 33 17.82 35.87 -7.61
CA CYS A 33 16.45 35.50 -7.92
C CYS A 33 15.51 35.87 -6.76
N MET A 34 14.32 36.40 -7.06
CA MET A 34 13.32 36.78 -6.04
C MET A 34 12.42 35.62 -5.59
N MET A 35 12.70 34.40 -6.05
CA MET A 35 11.93 33.20 -5.75
C MET A 35 12.79 32.19 -4.98
N PHE A 36 12.14 31.33 -4.20
CA PHE A 36 12.77 30.21 -3.54
C PHE A 36 12.40 28.92 -4.29
N CYS A 37 13.40 28.11 -4.62
CA CYS A 37 13.22 26.80 -5.25
C CYS A 37 13.67 25.72 -4.27
N GLU A 38 12.79 24.81 -3.88
CA GLU A 38 13.07 23.74 -2.91
C GLU A 38 14.18 22.79 -3.40
N THR A 39 14.18 22.48 -4.70
CA THR A 39 15.16 21.61 -5.38
C THR A 39 16.28 22.41 -6.06
N GLY A 40 16.40 23.70 -5.74
CA GLY A 40 17.39 24.61 -6.31
C GLY A 40 17.03 25.13 -7.72
N PHE A 41 17.98 25.86 -8.31
CA PHE A 41 17.82 26.51 -9.60
C PHE A 41 18.36 25.64 -10.75
N MET A 42 17.73 25.77 -11.91
CA MET A 42 18.26 25.22 -13.15
C MET A 42 19.55 25.92 -13.54
N LYS A 43 20.46 25.20 -14.21
CA LYS A 43 21.73 25.74 -14.70
C LYS A 43 21.73 25.97 -16.20
N ASP A 44 22.48 26.97 -16.66
CA ASP A 44 22.70 27.25 -18.08
C ASP A 44 23.78 26.31 -18.69
N ALA A 45 24.11 26.51 -19.97
CA ALA A 45 25.13 25.72 -20.67
C ALA A 45 26.55 25.85 -20.08
N ASN A 46 26.80 26.89 -19.29
CA ASN A 46 28.07 27.09 -18.58
C ASN A 46 28.02 26.54 -17.15
N GLY A 47 26.85 26.12 -16.67
CA GLY A 47 26.66 25.59 -15.31
C GLY A 47 26.28 26.66 -14.27
N CYS A 48 25.87 27.85 -14.71
CA CYS A 48 25.45 28.95 -13.83
C CYS A 48 23.95 28.92 -13.57
N ASP A 49 23.56 29.26 -12.34
CA ASP A 49 22.15 29.25 -11.93
C ASP A 49 21.33 30.26 -12.74
N MET A 50 20.19 29.80 -13.23
CA MET A 50 19.17 30.56 -13.92
C MET A 50 17.99 30.73 -12.97
N CYS A 51 17.28 31.87 -13.01
CA CYS A 51 16.08 32.07 -12.20
C CYS A 51 14.86 31.27 -12.69
N LYS A 52 15.02 29.94 -12.73
CA LYS A 52 14.00 28.95 -13.00
C LYS A 52 14.27 27.76 -12.08
N CYS A 53 13.23 27.25 -11.41
CA CYS A 53 13.39 26.12 -10.50
C CYS A 53 13.63 24.82 -11.25
N ASN A 54 14.38 23.91 -10.62
CA ASN A 54 14.39 22.51 -11.02
C ASN A 54 13.00 21.91 -10.81
N GLU A 55 12.57 21.06 -11.73
CA GLU A 55 11.35 20.29 -11.54
C GLU A 55 11.62 19.26 -10.43
N PRO A 56 10.66 19.06 -9.50
CA PRO A 56 10.79 18.02 -8.50
C PRO A 56 10.93 16.68 -9.21
N VAL A 57 12.01 15.97 -8.91
CA VAL A 57 12.18 14.61 -9.40
C VAL A 57 11.28 13.76 -8.53
N ASP A 58 10.11 13.40 -9.06
CA ASP A 58 9.25 12.40 -8.43
C ASP A 58 10.02 11.07 -8.52
N GLU A 59 10.54 10.59 -7.39
CA GLU A 59 11.40 9.40 -7.34
C GLU A 59 10.62 8.13 -7.72
N CYS A 60 9.30 8.23 -7.78
CA CYS A 60 8.41 7.16 -8.18
C CYS A 60 8.27 7.10 -9.71
N SER A 61 8.54 5.94 -10.28
CA SER A 61 8.09 5.64 -11.64
C SER A 61 6.57 5.61 -11.67
N GLU A 62 5.92 6.27 -12.65
CA GLU A 62 4.49 6.12 -12.90
C GLU A 62 4.17 4.65 -13.25
N VAL A 63 3.81 3.85 -12.24
CA VAL A 63 3.40 2.45 -12.42
C VAL A 63 1.92 2.43 -12.79
N MET A 64 1.64 2.19 -14.07
CA MET A 64 0.26 2.01 -14.52
C MET A 64 -0.24 0.61 -14.18
N CYS A 65 -0.95 0.48 -13.07
CA CYS A 65 -1.64 -0.75 -12.71
C CYS A 65 -3.00 -0.84 -13.42
N ALA A 66 -3.33 -1.99 -14.01
CA ALA A 66 -4.59 -2.18 -14.76
C ALA A 66 -5.81 -2.49 -13.87
N MET A 67 -5.62 -2.54 -12.55
CA MET A 67 -6.66 -2.88 -11.58
C MET A 67 -7.16 -1.62 -10.87
N PHE A 68 -8.43 -1.64 -10.45
CA PHE A 68 -8.99 -0.60 -9.60
C PHE A 68 -9.00 -1.08 -8.15
N CYS A 69 -8.42 -0.29 -7.26
CA CYS A 69 -8.43 -0.56 -5.82
C CYS A 69 -9.25 0.53 -5.13
N GLU A 70 -10.32 0.15 -4.44
CA GLU A 70 -11.22 1.09 -3.75
C GLU A 70 -10.49 1.91 -2.67
N ASN A 71 -9.52 1.30 -1.99
CA ASN A 71 -8.69 1.94 -0.95
C ASN A 71 -7.32 2.42 -1.49
N GLY A 72 -7.13 2.47 -2.81
CA GLY A 72 -5.85 2.83 -3.41
C GLY A 72 -4.83 1.68 -3.42
N PHE A 73 -3.59 2.00 -3.80
CA PHE A 73 -2.49 1.04 -3.93
C PHE A 73 -1.62 1.01 -2.67
N LYS A 74 -1.04 -0.16 -2.36
CA LYS A 74 0.02 -0.28 -1.37
C LYS A 74 1.21 0.58 -1.83
N LYS A 75 1.96 1.08 -0.86
CA LYS A 75 3.20 1.83 -1.09
C LYS A 75 4.42 0.97 -0.74
N ASP A 76 5.52 1.15 -1.44
CA ASP A 76 6.82 0.58 -1.07
C ASP A 76 7.51 1.39 0.05
N GLU A 77 8.73 1.01 0.41
CA GLU A 77 9.53 1.69 1.45
C GLU A 77 9.85 3.16 1.11
N ASN A 78 9.77 3.55 -0.17
CA ASN A 78 10.00 4.90 -0.64
C ASN A 78 8.68 5.69 -0.82
N GLY A 79 7.53 5.08 -0.50
CA GLY A 79 6.21 5.71 -0.63
C GLY A 79 5.59 5.62 -2.03
N CYS A 80 6.20 4.83 -2.93
CA CYS A 80 5.74 4.68 -4.30
C CYS A 80 4.67 3.60 -4.43
N ASP A 81 3.65 3.86 -5.25
CA ASP A 81 2.55 2.92 -5.45
C ASP A 81 3.04 1.63 -6.12
N ILE A 82 2.72 0.49 -5.52
CA ILE A 82 2.95 -0.84 -6.09
C ILE A 82 1.61 -1.42 -6.53
N CYS A 83 1.60 -2.29 -7.55
CA CYS A 83 0.39 -2.93 -8.06
C CYS A 83 -0.18 -4.01 -7.12
N GLN A 84 -0.53 -3.60 -5.91
CA GLN A 84 -1.23 -4.37 -4.87
C GLN A 84 -2.22 -3.42 -4.22
N CYS A 85 -3.45 -3.86 -3.95
CA CYS A 85 -4.42 -2.99 -3.29
C CYS A 85 -4.07 -2.77 -1.83
N ALA A 86 -4.22 -1.54 -1.35
CA ALA A 86 -4.18 -1.23 0.07
C ALA A 86 -5.33 -1.96 0.78
N GLU A 87 -5.03 -2.44 1.99
CA GLU A 87 -6.04 -3.01 2.87
C GLU A 87 -6.88 -1.87 3.48
N PRO A 88 -8.18 -2.09 3.74
CA PRO A 88 -9.01 -1.07 4.36
C PRO A 88 -8.43 -0.67 5.71
N GLU A 89 -8.21 0.62 5.93
CA GLU A 89 -7.79 1.11 7.24
C GLU A 89 -8.97 1.07 8.21
N CYS A 90 -8.84 0.27 9.26
CA CYS A 90 -9.82 0.23 10.32
C CYS A 90 -9.69 1.46 11.22
N PRO A 91 -10.81 2.10 11.62
CA PRO A 91 -10.75 3.21 12.56
C PRO A 91 -10.15 2.73 13.89
N GLU A 92 -9.27 3.53 14.48
CA GLU A 92 -8.73 3.25 15.81
C GLU A 92 -9.84 3.32 16.86
N VAL A 93 -10.44 2.17 17.16
CA VAL A 93 -11.48 2.02 18.18
C VAL A 93 -10.86 1.44 19.45
N MET A 94 -10.89 2.22 20.54
CA MET A 94 -10.43 1.75 21.84
C MET A 94 -11.54 0.98 22.56
N CYS A 95 -11.47 -0.34 22.53
CA CYS A 95 -12.37 -1.20 23.31
C CYS A 95 -11.83 -1.40 24.74
N MET A 96 -12.66 -1.18 25.76
CA MET A 96 -12.24 -1.28 27.18
C MET A 96 -12.37 -2.69 27.76
N MET A 97 -12.68 -3.70 26.95
CA MET A 97 -12.91 -5.08 27.39
C MET A 97 -11.82 -5.98 26.83
N ASP A 98 -11.38 -6.95 27.62
CA ASP A 98 -10.49 -8.01 27.18
C ASP A 98 -11.31 -9.23 26.75
N CYS A 99 -11.21 -9.59 25.48
CA CYS A 99 -11.91 -10.74 24.91
C CYS A 99 -10.92 -11.88 24.65
N GLU A 100 -11.19 -13.07 25.21
CA GLU A 100 -10.30 -14.26 25.09
C GLU A 100 -10.10 -14.71 23.64
N HIS A 101 -11.12 -14.53 22.79
CA HIS A 101 -11.11 -14.93 21.38
C HIS A 101 -11.10 -13.74 20.42
N GLY A 102 -10.71 -12.55 20.91
CA GLY A 102 -10.71 -11.32 20.13
C GLY A 102 -12.08 -10.69 19.97
N PHE A 103 -12.16 -9.69 19.10
CA PHE A 103 -13.37 -8.93 18.83
C PHE A 103 -14.12 -9.50 17.61
N LEU A 104 -15.43 -9.30 17.58
CA LEU A 104 -16.20 -9.47 16.35
C LEU A 104 -15.72 -8.45 15.33
N GLN A 105 -15.82 -8.78 14.04
CA GLN A 105 -15.48 -7.87 12.95
C GLN A 105 -16.73 -7.47 12.17
N ASP A 106 -16.70 -6.28 11.57
CA ASP A 106 -17.70 -5.84 10.60
C ASP A 106 -17.43 -6.42 9.19
N ASP A 107 -18.26 -6.03 8.22
CA ASP A 107 -18.15 -6.51 6.84
C ASP A 107 -16.83 -6.09 6.14
N ASN A 108 -16.13 -5.08 6.67
CA ASN A 108 -14.84 -4.61 6.19
C ASN A 108 -13.66 -5.28 6.94
N GLY A 109 -13.94 -6.19 7.87
CA GLY A 109 -12.93 -6.87 8.68
C GLY A 109 -12.44 -6.04 9.87
N CYS A 110 -13.16 -4.99 10.26
CA CYS A 110 -12.75 -4.12 11.37
C CYS A 110 -13.37 -4.55 12.69
N ASP A 111 -12.54 -4.58 13.73
CA ASP A 111 -12.97 -4.96 15.07
C ASP A 111 -14.08 -4.03 15.58
N ILE A 112 -15.18 -4.62 16.02
CA ILE A 112 -16.25 -3.95 16.76
C ILE A 112 -16.12 -4.32 18.23
N CYS A 113 -16.40 -3.40 19.15
CA CYS A 113 -16.27 -3.62 20.60
C CYS A 113 -17.33 -4.59 21.19
N LYS A 114 -17.34 -5.82 20.69
CA LYS A 114 -18.12 -6.98 21.11
C LYS A 114 -17.20 -8.19 20.99
N CYS A 115 -17.15 -9.03 22.01
CA CYS A 115 -16.28 -10.21 21.98
C CYS A 115 -16.77 -11.23 20.95
N ALA A 116 -15.82 -11.81 20.21
CA ALA A 116 -16.09 -12.97 19.37
C ALA A 116 -16.46 -14.18 20.24
N PRO A 117 -17.42 -15.02 19.81
CA PRO A 117 -17.72 -16.26 20.50
C PRO A 117 -16.51 -17.21 20.43
N ALA A 118 -16.45 -18.16 21.35
CA ALA A 118 -15.43 -19.20 21.32
C ALA A 118 -15.45 -19.96 19.98
N PRO A 119 -14.28 -20.22 19.36
CA PRO A 119 -14.21 -20.96 18.11
C PRO A 119 -14.79 -22.36 18.33
N CYS A 120 -15.66 -22.79 17.42
CA CYS A 120 -16.28 -24.10 17.50
C CYS A 120 -15.26 -25.20 17.22
N GLU A 121 -15.23 -26.22 18.09
CA GLU A 121 -14.43 -27.42 17.84
C GLU A 121 -15.12 -28.32 16.80
N PRO A 122 -14.36 -28.98 15.91
CA PRO A 122 -14.94 -29.93 14.96
C PRO A 122 -15.64 -31.10 15.66
N VAL A 123 -16.86 -31.42 15.23
CA VAL A 123 -17.64 -32.51 15.81
C VAL A 123 -16.99 -33.86 15.49
N ARG A 124 -16.45 -34.53 16.51
CA ARG A 124 -15.86 -35.87 16.37
C ARG A 124 -16.89 -36.97 16.64
N CYS A 125 -17.74 -37.23 15.65
CA CYS A 125 -18.86 -38.17 15.75
C CYS A 125 -18.91 -39.08 14.51
N ARG A 126 -19.48 -40.29 14.63
CA ARG A 126 -19.48 -41.32 13.55
C ARG A 126 -20.83 -41.53 12.88
N MET A 127 -21.77 -40.63 13.09
CA MET A 127 -23.10 -40.68 12.47
C MET A 127 -23.19 -39.72 11.28
N TYR A 128 -24.08 -40.05 10.36
CA TYR A 128 -24.43 -39.20 9.22
C TYR A 128 -25.80 -38.58 9.47
N CYS A 129 -25.91 -37.27 9.27
CA CYS A 129 -27.15 -36.53 9.42
C CYS A 129 -27.55 -35.95 8.06
N GLU A 130 -28.72 -36.36 7.58
CA GLU A 130 -29.24 -35.96 6.25
C GLU A 130 -29.46 -34.44 6.13
N TYR A 131 -29.88 -33.79 7.21
CA TYR A 131 -30.15 -32.34 7.27
C TYR A 131 -29.05 -31.55 8.01
N GLY A 132 -27.88 -32.16 8.25
CA GLY A 132 -26.77 -31.56 8.98
C GLY A 132 -26.83 -31.76 10.50
N TRP A 133 -25.87 -31.17 11.20
CA TRP A 133 -25.71 -31.29 12.66
C TRP A 133 -26.55 -30.27 13.40
N ALA A 134 -27.09 -30.67 14.56
CA ALA A 134 -27.70 -29.75 15.49
C ALA A 134 -26.64 -28.79 16.05
N LYS A 135 -27.05 -27.57 16.42
CA LYS A 135 -26.18 -26.54 16.99
C LYS A 135 -26.58 -26.26 18.44
N ASN A 136 -25.60 -25.99 19.30
CA ASN A 136 -25.83 -25.51 20.66
C ASN A 136 -26.12 -24.00 20.70
N ASP A 137 -26.33 -23.44 21.89
CA ASP A 137 -26.64 -22.01 22.10
C ASP A 137 -25.53 -21.06 21.61
N ASN A 138 -24.30 -21.54 21.51
CA ASN A 138 -23.16 -20.80 20.96
C ASN A 138 -23.04 -20.94 19.43
N GLY A 139 -23.98 -21.63 18.78
CA GLY A 139 -24.00 -21.85 17.33
C GLY A 139 -23.04 -22.94 16.85
N CYS A 140 -22.40 -23.69 17.76
CA CYS A 140 -21.47 -24.76 17.42
C CYS A 140 -22.19 -26.08 17.19
N GLU A 141 -21.77 -26.81 16.16
CA GLU A 141 -22.30 -28.14 15.87
C GLU A 141 -22.04 -29.09 17.04
N VAL A 142 -23.00 -29.96 17.32
CA VAL A 142 -22.91 -31.01 18.33
C VAL A 142 -23.18 -32.37 17.69
N CYS A 143 -22.80 -33.47 18.36
CA CYS A 143 -22.97 -34.86 17.87
C CYS A 143 -24.44 -35.31 17.97
N GLU A 144 -25.35 -34.51 17.43
CA GLU A 144 -26.79 -34.75 17.33
C GLU A 144 -27.26 -34.30 15.94
N CYS A 145 -28.21 -35.00 15.32
CA CYS A 145 -28.73 -34.60 14.02
C CYS A 145 -29.72 -33.46 14.16
N TYR A 146 -29.63 -32.48 13.26
CA TYR A 146 -30.66 -31.45 13.12
C TYR A 146 -31.97 -32.10 12.65
N ASP A 147 -33.03 -31.91 13.42
CA ASP A 147 -34.37 -32.39 13.08
C ASP A 147 -35.27 -31.21 12.65
N PRO A 148 -35.52 -31.03 11.34
CA PRO A 148 -36.36 -29.95 10.85
C PRO A 148 -37.85 -30.11 11.22
N CYS A 149 -38.29 -31.28 11.70
CA CYS A 149 -39.65 -31.51 12.18
C CYS A 149 -39.84 -31.09 13.65
N SER A 150 -38.73 -30.88 14.39
CA SER A 150 -38.76 -30.42 15.78
C SER A 150 -38.89 -28.89 15.92
N VAL A 151 -38.62 -28.14 14.84
CA VAL A 151 -38.73 -26.67 14.82
C VAL A 151 -40.14 -26.23 14.43
N SER A 152 -40.59 -25.10 15.00
CA SER A 152 -41.94 -24.60 14.72
C SER A 152 -42.16 -24.34 13.22
N PRO A 153 -43.40 -24.42 12.70
CA PRO A 153 -43.70 -24.22 11.27
C PRO A 153 -43.21 -22.88 10.72
N LEU A 154 -43.14 -21.84 11.57
CA LEU A 154 -42.61 -20.52 11.23
C LEU A 154 -41.09 -20.53 11.02
N ALA A 155 -40.34 -21.31 11.79
CA ALA A 155 -38.89 -21.46 11.65
C ALA A 155 -38.50 -22.33 10.45
N TYR A 156 -39.35 -23.31 10.10
CA TYR A 156 -39.17 -24.12 8.89
C TYR A 156 -39.30 -23.29 7.59
N LEU A 157 -40.25 -22.35 7.55
CA LEU A 157 -40.45 -21.45 6.42
C LEU A 157 -39.30 -20.45 6.20
N SER A 158 -38.67 -19.96 7.26
CA SER A 158 -37.50 -19.09 7.15
C SER A 158 -36.26 -19.83 6.63
N ILE A 159 -36.07 -21.11 6.97
CA ILE A 159 -34.96 -21.93 6.46
C ILE A 159 -35.16 -22.27 4.98
N LEU A 160 -36.40 -22.59 4.56
CA LEU A 160 -36.75 -22.83 3.16
C LEU A 160 -36.46 -21.61 2.26
N ARG A 161 -36.67 -20.39 2.78
CA ARG A 161 -36.34 -19.15 2.05
C ARG A 161 -34.84 -18.98 1.84
N ILE A 162 -34.04 -19.26 2.87
CA ILE A 162 -32.57 -19.22 2.79
C ILE A 162 -32.03 -20.22 1.76
N GLN A 163 -32.58 -21.45 1.70
CA GLN A 163 -32.15 -22.44 0.71
C GLN A 163 -32.63 -22.17 -0.72
N LEU A 164 -33.74 -21.44 -0.89
CA LEU A 164 -34.27 -21.05 -2.20
C LEU A 164 -33.79 -19.66 -2.67
N GLY A 165 -32.96 -18.97 -1.89
CA GLY A 165 -32.41 -17.66 -2.23
C GLY A 165 -33.47 -16.55 -2.37
N GLN A 166 -34.57 -16.63 -1.62
CA GLN A 166 -35.65 -15.65 -1.60
C GLN A 166 -35.62 -14.76 -0.35
#